data_AF-A0A291RYV4-F1
#
_entry.id   AF-A0A291RYV4-F1
#
_cell.length_a   1.000
_cell.length_b   1.000
_cell.length_c   1.000
_cell.angle_alpha   90.00
_cell.angle_beta   90.00
_cell.angle_gamma   90.00
#
_symmetry.space_group_name_H-M   'P 1'
#
loop_
_entity.id
_entity.type
_entity.pdbx_description
1 polymer ?
#
loop_
_entity_poly.entity_id
_entity_poly.type
_entity_poly.pdbx_seq_one_letter_code
_entity_poly.pdbx_strand_id
1 'polypeptide(L)'
;MIDRHIRGHRTIAIVAAALALVALVAVAGCGRHDRTAPATTTSAVPGPAAPAGVDDRDPDQVLAWVAARVYSWRPGEDSSPAASFDRARPLLDPVYIRQVGASAAGLANVTGGTWARWRADKAVVSATARVTGDDHPADTPTSRQRVVAIAQHVTDPAAPSEPDRMLVAYMIVTRQTGTDRWRVSMVAPR
;
A
#
# COMPACT_ATOMS: atom_id res chain seq x y z
N MET A 1 3.83 -51.19 42.13
CA MET A 1 5.10 -51.90 42.32
C MET A 1 5.44 -52.54 40.99
N ILE A 2 6.50 -52.06 40.32
CA ILE A 2 7.36 -52.81 39.36
C ILE A 2 6.66 -53.22 38.04
N ASP A 3 7.20 -53.12 36.83
CA ASP A 3 8.44 -52.57 36.29
C ASP A 3 8.25 -52.38 34.78
N ARG A 4 8.88 -51.33 34.26
CA ARG A 4 9.81 -51.34 33.12
C ARG A 4 9.65 -52.32 31.95
N HIS A 5 9.67 -51.68 30.77
CA HIS A 5 10.63 -51.88 29.66
C HIS A 5 10.52 -53.21 28.86
N ILE A 6 10.92 -53.35 27.60
CA ILE A 6 11.88 -52.65 26.73
C ILE A 6 11.70 -53.20 25.30
N ARG A 7 12.00 -52.36 24.29
CA ARG A 7 12.49 -52.64 22.91
C ARG A 7 11.73 -53.66 22.04
N GLY A 8 11.53 -53.43 20.75
CA GLY A 8 12.12 -52.46 19.85
C GLY A 8 12.28 -53.08 18.45
N HIS A 9 12.61 -52.21 17.48
CA HIS A 9 13.16 -52.52 16.15
C HIS A 9 12.21 -53.26 15.19
N ARG A 10 12.21 -53.07 13.88
CA ARG A 10 12.82 -52.18 12.89
C ARG A 10 12.25 -52.76 11.59
N THR A 11 11.69 -51.98 10.68
CA THR A 11 11.78 -52.38 9.27
C THR A 11 11.66 -51.17 8.35
N ILE A 12 12.77 -50.96 7.66
CA ILE A 12 13.00 -50.08 6.53
C ILE A 12 12.43 -50.78 5.29
N ALA A 13 11.77 -50.06 4.40
CA ALA A 13 11.61 -50.47 3.00
C ALA A 13 11.68 -49.24 2.09
N ILE A 14 12.90 -48.97 1.64
CA ILE A 14 13.20 -48.10 0.50
C ILE A 14 13.08 -49.00 -0.74
N VAL A 15 12.27 -48.64 -1.72
CA VAL A 15 12.34 -49.24 -3.06
C VAL A 15 12.68 -48.14 -4.06
N ALA A 16 13.89 -48.23 -4.57
CA ALA A 16 14.38 -47.50 -5.73
C ALA A 16 14.10 -48.31 -6.99
N ALA A 17 13.77 -47.63 -8.09
CA ALA A 17 13.97 -48.16 -9.44
C ALA A 17 14.29 -47.00 -10.39
N ALA A 18 15.56 -46.90 -10.77
CA ALA A 18 16.06 -46.07 -11.85
C ALA A 18 16.07 -46.90 -13.15
N LEU A 19 15.86 -46.26 -14.30
CA LEU A 19 16.38 -46.72 -15.59
C LEU A 19 16.55 -45.53 -16.56
N ALA A 20 17.83 -45.24 -16.77
CA ALA A 20 18.55 -44.64 -17.90
C ALA A 20 17.93 -44.84 -19.30
N LEU A 21 18.28 -44.16 -20.40
CA LEU A 21 19.13 -43.01 -20.77
C LEU A 21 19.10 -42.97 -22.31
N VAL A 22 18.91 -41.82 -22.96
CA VAL A 22 19.27 -41.63 -24.38
C VAL A 22 19.88 -40.24 -24.57
N ALA A 23 21.17 -40.21 -24.88
CA ALA A 23 21.90 -39.09 -25.49
C ALA A 23 21.69 -39.16 -27.03
N LEU A 24 21.77 -38.10 -27.84
CA LEU A 24 22.90 -37.19 -28.04
C LEU A 24 22.49 -36.10 -29.07
N VAL A 25 23.23 -34.98 -29.07
CA VAL A 25 23.72 -34.16 -30.21
C VAL A 25 23.61 -32.66 -29.90
N ALA A 26 24.78 -32.03 -29.83
CA ALA A 26 24.99 -30.60 -29.63
C ALA A 26 24.92 -29.82 -30.94
N VAL A 27 24.35 -28.61 -30.90
CA VAL A 27 24.71 -27.53 -31.82
C VAL A 27 24.89 -26.26 -30.99
N ALA A 28 26.10 -25.70 -31.08
CA ALA A 28 26.45 -24.41 -30.54
C ALA A 28 25.67 -23.29 -31.26
N GLY A 29 25.03 -22.42 -30.50
CA GLY A 29 24.37 -21.23 -31.03
C GLY A 29 24.50 -20.08 -30.04
N CYS A 30 25.65 -19.39 -30.06
CA CYS A 30 25.83 -18.10 -29.41
C CYS A 30 24.99 -17.05 -30.14
N GLY A 31 23.72 -16.94 -29.79
CA GLY A 31 22.89 -15.80 -30.16
C GLY A 31 23.06 -14.69 -29.13
N ARG A 32 24.13 -13.89 -29.25
CA ARG A 32 24.19 -12.58 -28.58
C ARG A 32 23.08 -11.73 -29.19
N HIS A 33 21.92 -11.72 -28.56
CA HIS A 33 20.85 -10.80 -28.92
C HIS A 33 21.21 -9.43 -28.36
N ASP A 34 22.00 -8.68 -29.12
CA ASP A 34 21.95 -7.22 -29.09
C ASP A 34 20.58 -6.80 -29.66
N ARG A 35 19.50 -7.08 -28.90
CA ARG A 35 18.27 -6.32 -29.05
C ARG A 35 18.54 -5.00 -28.35
N THR A 36 19.12 -4.08 -29.09
CA THR A 36 18.74 -2.67 -28.94
C THR A 36 17.25 -2.61 -29.25
N ALA A 37 16.43 -2.90 -28.24
CA ALA A 37 15.02 -2.59 -28.31
C ALA A 37 14.94 -1.10 -28.67
N PRO A 38 14.16 -0.72 -29.70
CA PRO A 38 13.86 0.67 -29.91
C PRO A 38 13.38 1.21 -28.56
N ALA A 39 13.99 2.30 -28.08
CA ALA A 39 13.45 3.03 -26.95
C ALA A 39 12.09 3.55 -27.40
N THR A 40 11.03 2.76 -27.20
CA THR A 40 9.67 3.23 -27.33
C THR A 40 9.54 4.29 -26.27
N THR A 41 9.77 5.54 -26.67
CA THR A 41 9.50 6.71 -25.85
C THR A 41 7.98 6.82 -25.86
N THR A 42 7.31 5.92 -25.13
CA THR A 42 5.92 6.10 -24.77
C THR A 42 5.92 7.38 -23.95
N SER A 43 5.54 8.48 -24.59
CA SER A 43 5.22 9.71 -23.89
C SER A 43 4.10 9.36 -22.94
N ALA A 44 4.44 9.11 -21.68
CA ALA A 44 3.46 8.86 -20.66
C ALA A 44 2.61 10.11 -20.56
N VAL A 45 1.30 9.97 -20.77
CA VAL A 45 0.36 11.05 -20.49
C VAL A 45 0.54 11.42 -19.02
N PRO A 46 0.97 12.65 -18.68
CA PRO A 46 1.18 13.04 -17.30
C PRO A 46 -0.11 12.85 -16.52
N GLY A 47 0.01 12.34 -15.29
CA GLY A 47 -1.14 12.21 -14.41
C GLY A 47 -1.75 13.57 -14.07
N PRO A 48 -2.87 13.61 -13.35
CA PRO A 48 -3.46 14.85 -12.86
C PRO A 48 -2.40 15.73 -12.19
N ALA A 49 -2.55 17.05 -12.33
CA ALA A 49 -1.68 17.99 -11.65
C ALA A 49 -1.80 17.83 -10.12
N ALA A 50 -0.71 18.15 -9.42
CA ALA A 50 -0.71 18.18 -7.97
C ALA A 50 -1.73 19.20 -7.44
N PRO A 51 -2.38 18.93 -6.30
CA PRO A 51 -3.15 19.94 -5.56
C PRO A 51 -2.29 21.18 -5.25
N ALA A 52 -2.94 22.33 -5.14
CA ALA A 52 -2.24 23.58 -4.80
C ALA A 52 -1.44 23.44 -3.50
N GLY A 53 -0.20 23.93 -3.51
CA GLY A 53 0.70 23.88 -2.35
C GLY A 53 1.41 22.54 -2.13
N VAL A 54 1.23 21.55 -3.01
CA VAL A 54 1.95 20.27 -2.97
C VAL A 54 2.94 20.19 -4.11
N ASP A 55 4.23 20.00 -3.79
CA ASP A 55 5.25 19.60 -4.75
C ASP A 55 5.18 18.08 -4.95
N ASP A 56 4.66 17.64 -6.09
CA ASP A 56 4.60 16.22 -6.42
C ASP A 56 5.93 15.63 -6.88
N ARG A 57 7.04 16.36 -6.79
CA ARG A 57 8.41 15.86 -6.92
C ARG A 57 9.04 15.46 -5.59
N ASP A 58 8.47 15.90 -4.46
CA ASP A 58 8.84 15.47 -3.13
C ASP A 58 7.97 14.25 -2.71
N PRO A 59 8.53 13.04 -2.67
CA PRO A 59 7.78 11.85 -2.30
C PRO A 59 7.22 11.90 -0.88
N ASP A 60 7.91 12.56 0.05
CA ASP A 60 7.48 12.62 1.45
C ASP A 60 6.31 13.60 1.62
N GLN A 61 6.31 14.70 0.86
CA GLN A 61 5.17 15.61 0.79
C GLN A 61 3.94 14.95 0.16
N VAL A 62 4.14 14.16 -0.90
CA VAL A 62 3.06 13.36 -1.53
C VAL A 62 2.46 12.36 -0.53
N LEU A 63 3.30 11.61 0.19
CA LEU A 63 2.89 10.66 1.21
C LEU A 63 2.07 11.33 2.33
N ALA A 64 2.60 12.41 2.91
CA ALA A 64 1.93 13.14 3.97
C ALA A 64 0.59 13.74 3.51
N TRP A 65 0.54 14.34 2.32
CA TRP A 65 -0.70 14.92 1.80
C TRP A 65 -1.77 13.85 1.55
N VAL A 66 -1.40 12.73 0.90
CA VAL A 66 -2.36 11.64 0.64
C VAL A 66 -2.88 11.05 1.94
N ALA A 67 -2.01 10.81 2.93
CA ALA A 67 -2.43 10.30 4.23
C ALA A 67 -3.41 11.26 4.92
N ALA A 68 -3.06 12.54 5.05
CA ALA A 68 -3.94 13.54 5.64
C ALA A 68 -5.29 13.60 4.89
N ARG A 69 -5.28 13.46 3.56
CA ARG A 69 -6.50 13.53 2.75
C ARG A 69 -7.39 12.30 2.91
N VAL A 70 -6.83 11.09 2.83
CA VAL A 70 -7.55 9.82 2.99
C VAL A 70 -8.17 9.69 4.38
N TYR A 71 -7.53 10.24 5.41
CA TYR A 71 -8.02 10.19 6.79
C TYR A 71 -8.82 11.43 7.21
N SER A 72 -9.15 12.34 6.28
CA SER A 72 -10.07 13.45 6.55
C SER A 72 -11.47 13.17 5.98
N TRP A 73 -12.47 13.09 6.86
CA TRP A 73 -13.84 12.72 6.52
C TRP A 73 -14.86 13.79 6.88
N ARG A 74 -15.98 13.76 6.17
CA ARG A 74 -17.18 14.53 6.49
C ARG A 74 -18.37 13.57 6.57
N PRO A 75 -18.49 12.75 7.62
CA PRO A 75 -19.55 11.73 7.72
C PRO A 75 -20.98 12.19 7.39
N GLY A 76 -21.31 13.46 7.69
CA GLY A 76 -22.60 14.07 7.32
C GLY A 76 -22.82 14.30 5.82
N GLU A 77 -21.75 14.40 5.02
CA GLU A 77 -21.76 14.58 3.56
C GLU A 77 -21.34 13.30 2.81
N ASP A 78 -20.30 12.64 3.29
CA ASP A 78 -19.64 11.48 2.70
C ASP A 78 -20.56 10.25 2.79
N SER A 79 -20.85 9.58 1.67
CA SER A 79 -21.65 8.34 1.67
C SER A 79 -20.98 7.20 2.46
N SER A 80 -19.66 7.19 2.52
CA SER A 80 -18.82 6.26 3.27
C SER A 80 -17.42 6.85 3.46
N PRO A 81 -16.56 6.26 4.29
CA PRO A 81 -15.17 6.69 4.39
C PRO A 81 -14.41 6.66 3.05
N ALA A 82 -14.85 5.86 2.07
CA ALA A 82 -14.20 5.80 0.75
C ALA A 82 -14.23 7.14 0.00
N ALA A 83 -15.15 8.06 0.33
CA ALA A 83 -15.24 9.37 -0.33
C ALA A 83 -13.96 10.21 -0.17
N SER A 84 -13.20 10.04 0.92
CA SER A 84 -11.91 10.74 1.09
C SER A 84 -10.81 10.19 0.19
N PHE A 85 -10.83 8.89 -0.10
CA PHE A 85 -9.93 8.26 -1.07
C PHE A 85 -10.13 8.86 -2.46
N ASP A 86 -11.38 9.09 -2.86
CA ASP A 86 -11.69 9.75 -4.13
C ASP A 86 -11.15 11.18 -4.18
N ARG A 87 -11.20 11.92 -3.06
CA ARG A 87 -10.60 13.25 -2.96
C ARG A 87 -9.06 13.24 -2.99
N ALA A 88 -8.42 12.10 -2.71
CA ALA A 88 -6.97 11.93 -2.74
C ALA A 88 -6.42 11.51 -4.11
N ARG A 89 -7.31 11.10 -5.05
CA ARG A 89 -6.96 10.57 -6.39
C ARG A 89 -5.89 11.35 -7.17
N PRO A 90 -5.78 12.68 -7.13
CA PRO A 90 -4.76 13.39 -7.90
C PRO A 90 -3.31 12.92 -7.63
N LEU A 91 -3.05 12.43 -6.41
CA LEU A 91 -1.73 11.94 -5.99
C LEU A 91 -1.67 10.43 -5.76
N LEU A 92 -2.71 9.70 -6.15
CA LEU A 92 -2.71 8.23 -6.14
C LEU A 92 -2.27 7.67 -7.49
N ASP A 93 -1.59 6.53 -7.44
CA ASP A 93 -1.24 5.79 -8.64
C ASP A 93 -2.51 5.22 -9.31
N PRO A 94 -2.69 5.35 -10.63
CA PRO A 94 -3.89 4.85 -11.32
C PRO A 94 -4.12 3.35 -11.18
N VAL A 95 -3.06 2.54 -11.07
CA VAL A 95 -3.16 1.10 -10.81
C VAL A 95 -3.69 0.87 -9.40
N TYR A 96 -3.18 1.59 -8.41
CA TYR A 96 -3.63 1.51 -7.03
C TYR A 96 -5.11 1.91 -6.88
N ILE A 97 -5.54 2.98 -7.55
CA ILE A 97 -6.95 3.38 -7.61
C ILE A 97 -7.83 2.23 -8.11
N ARG A 98 -7.43 1.51 -9.17
CA ARG A 98 -8.20 0.38 -9.70
C ARG A 98 -8.23 -0.82 -8.77
N GLN A 99 -7.14 -1.07 -8.06
CA GLN A 99 -7.02 -2.19 -7.11
C GLN A 99 -7.85 -1.98 -5.85
N VAL A 100 -7.89 -0.74 -5.33
CA VAL A 100 -8.53 -0.43 -4.04
C VAL A 100 -9.93 0.17 -4.18
N GLY A 101 -10.29 0.74 -5.34
CA GLY A 101 -11.48 1.58 -5.55
C GLY A 101 -12.70 1.23 -4.68
N ALA A 102 -13.32 0.07 -4.89
CA ALA A 102 -14.53 -0.33 -4.16
C ALA A 102 -14.30 -0.72 -2.68
N SER A 103 -13.08 -1.08 -2.30
CA SER A 103 -12.70 -1.50 -0.95
C SER A 103 -12.03 -0.38 -0.13
N ALA A 104 -11.92 0.84 -0.67
CA ALA A 104 -11.25 1.97 -0.02
C ALA A 104 -11.82 2.33 1.36
N ALA A 105 -13.08 2.02 1.63
CA ALA A 105 -13.67 2.19 2.96
C ALA A 105 -12.93 1.40 4.06
N GLY A 106 -12.27 0.29 3.70
CA GLY A 106 -11.47 -0.51 4.62
C GLY A 106 -10.22 0.21 5.17
N LEU A 107 -9.77 1.29 4.52
CA LEU A 107 -8.64 2.09 5.00
C LEU A 107 -8.96 2.87 6.29
N ALA A 108 -10.25 3.11 6.56
CA ALA A 108 -10.67 4.07 7.57
C ALA A 108 -10.41 3.62 9.01
N ASN A 109 -10.22 2.33 9.25
CA ASN A 109 -9.97 1.78 10.59
C ASN A 109 -10.98 2.33 11.64
N VAL A 110 -12.26 2.34 11.28
CA VAL A 110 -13.40 2.72 12.15
C VAL A 110 -14.49 1.67 12.00
N THR A 111 -15.23 1.42 13.08
CA THR A 111 -16.38 0.53 13.01
C THR A 111 -17.54 1.20 12.26
N GLY A 112 -18.44 0.39 11.69
CA GLY A 112 -19.66 0.91 11.08
C GLY A 112 -20.54 1.69 12.06
N GLY A 113 -20.57 1.29 13.34
CA GLY A 113 -21.31 2.00 14.39
C GLY A 113 -20.72 3.39 14.69
N THR A 114 -19.39 3.49 14.78
CA THR A 114 -18.69 4.78 14.94
C THR A 114 -19.01 5.71 13.77
N TRP A 115 -18.91 5.21 12.53
CA TRP A 115 -19.24 6.00 11.35
C TRP A 115 -20.70 6.46 11.32
N ALA A 116 -21.64 5.55 11.65
CA ALA A 116 -23.07 5.88 11.67
C ALA A 116 -23.40 6.96 12.70
N ARG A 117 -22.79 6.90 13.90
CA ARG A 117 -22.91 7.95 14.93
C ARG A 117 -22.40 9.29 14.41
N TRP A 118 -21.13 9.35 13.99
CA TRP A 118 -20.54 10.59 13.47
C TRP A 118 -21.32 11.17 12.28
N ARG A 119 -21.92 10.33 11.43
CA ARG A 119 -22.81 10.77 10.35
C ARG A 119 -24.09 11.42 10.89
N ALA A 120 -24.76 10.78 11.85
CA ALA A 120 -25.98 11.31 12.46
C ALA A 120 -25.72 12.66 13.14
N ASP A 121 -24.58 12.76 13.82
CA ASP A 121 -24.17 13.96 14.56
C ASP A 121 -23.53 15.02 13.66
N LYS A 122 -23.34 14.71 12.37
CA LYS A 122 -22.66 15.56 11.37
C LYS A 122 -21.26 15.98 11.83
N ALA A 123 -20.55 15.07 12.47
CA ALA A 123 -19.17 15.29 12.87
C ALA A 123 -18.28 15.59 11.65
N VAL A 124 -17.18 16.29 11.89
CA VAL A 124 -16.12 16.53 10.92
C VAL A 124 -14.84 15.90 11.47
N VAL A 125 -14.18 15.08 10.65
CA VAL A 125 -12.90 14.46 10.99
C VAL A 125 -11.81 15.11 10.16
N SER A 126 -10.95 15.89 10.79
CA SER A 126 -9.78 16.50 10.14
C SER A 126 -8.52 15.74 10.50
N ALA A 127 -7.69 15.43 9.51
CA ALA A 127 -6.42 14.76 9.74
C ALA A 127 -5.22 15.61 9.32
N THR A 128 -4.14 15.49 10.09
CA THR A 128 -2.79 15.88 9.68
C THR A 128 -1.92 14.64 9.60
N ALA A 129 -0.85 14.69 8.81
CA ALA A 129 0.05 13.55 8.66
C ALA A 129 1.49 14.01 8.46
N ARG A 130 2.43 13.18 8.91
CA ARG A 130 3.87 13.38 8.71
C ARG A 130 4.55 12.04 8.47
N VAL A 131 5.53 12.04 7.58
CA VAL A 131 6.47 10.91 7.44
C VAL A 131 7.28 10.79 8.73
N THR A 132 7.47 9.57 9.21
CA THR A 132 8.28 9.29 10.40
C THR A 132 9.72 8.95 10.03
N GLY A 133 10.60 8.91 11.03
CA GLY A 133 11.99 8.47 10.87
C GLY A 133 12.20 6.99 11.18
N ASP A 134 11.16 6.16 11.08
CA ASP A 134 11.26 4.72 11.32
C ASP A 134 12.16 4.04 10.27
N ASP A 135 12.80 2.94 10.66
CA ASP A 135 13.57 2.10 9.74
C ASP A 135 12.70 1.67 8.55
N HIS A 136 13.25 1.81 7.34
CA HIS A 136 12.55 1.49 6.11
C HIS A 136 13.48 0.78 5.13
N PRO A 137 12.93 0.02 4.15
CA PRO A 137 13.71 -0.48 3.04
C PRO A 137 14.49 0.64 2.33
N ALA A 138 15.64 0.31 1.75
CA ALA A 138 16.43 1.28 1.01
C ALA A 138 15.61 1.92 -0.13
N ASP A 139 15.71 3.24 -0.24
CA ASP A 139 15.05 3.98 -1.33
C ASP A 139 15.67 3.62 -2.68
N THR A 140 14.83 3.65 -3.71
CA THR A 140 15.29 3.55 -5.11
C THR A 140 14.96 4.84 -5.86
N PRO A 141 15.51 5.04 -7.08
CA PRO A 141 15.15 6.20 -7.90
C PRO A 141 13.66 6.31 -8.23
N THR A 142 12.91 5.20 -8.11
CA THR A 142 11.51 5.08 -8.55
C THR A 142 10.55 4.61 -7.46
N SER A 143 11.02 4.29 -6.26
CA SER A 143 10.17 3.81 -5.17
C SER A 143 10.72 4.24 -3.81
N ARG A 144 9.82 4.68 -2.92
CA ARG A 144 10.09 4.90 -1.50
C ARG A 144 8.98 4.31 -0.66
N GLN A 145 9.35 3.90 0.56
CA GLN A 145 8.45 3.26 1.50
C GLN A 145 8.64 3.90 2.87
N ARG A 146 7.54 4.30 3.51
CA ARG A 146 7.59 5.03 4.79
C ARG A 146 6.46 4.58 5.70
N VAL A 147 6.71 4.71 6.99
CA VAL A 147 5.63 4.83 7.98
C VAL A 147 5.21 6.30 8.03
N VAL A 148 3.90 6.53 8.02
CA VAL A 148 3.30 7.86 8.10
C VAL A 148 2.45 7.92 9.35
N ALA A 149 2.78 8.83 10.26
CA ALA A 149 1.98 9.11 11.44
C ALA A 149 0.83 10.05 11.06
N ILE A 150 -0.37 9.73 11.51
CA ILE A 150 -1.60 10.43 11.18
C ILE A 150 -2.30 10.78 12.50
N ALA A 151 -2.61 12.06 12.65
CA ALA A 151 -3.36 12.60 13.77
C ALA A 151 -4.73 13.06 13.27
N GLN A 152 -5.80 12.45 13.78
CA GLN A 152 -7.17 12.85 13.51
C GLN A 152 -7.77 13.59 14.70
N HIS A 153 -8.37 14.74 14.40
CA HIS A 153 -9.22 15.48 15.31
C HIS A 153 -10.67 15.33 14.85
N VAL A 154 -11.55 14.99 15.79
CA VAL A 154 -12.99 14.82 15.52
C VAL A 154 -13.74 15.96 16.19
N THR A 155 -14.37 16.79 15.38
CA THR A 155 -15.29 17.82 15.85
C THR A 155 -16.71 17.28 15.71
N ASP A 156 -17.29 16.89 16.84
CA ASP A 156 -18.66 16.38 16.94
C ASP A 156 -19.53 17.39 17.73
N PRO A 157 -20.52 18.04 17.10
CA PRO A 157 -21.42 18.98 17.78
C PRO A 157 -22.24 18.37 18.92
N ALA A 158 -22.52 17.06 18.85
CA ALA A 158 -23.29 16.33 19.87
C ALA A 158 -22.40 15.72 20.96
N ALA A 159 -21.10 15.53 20.68
CA ALA A 159 -20.11 15.01 21.61
C ALA A 159 -18.80 15.83 21.59
N PRO A 160 -18.76 17.01 22.25
CA PRO A 160 -17.60 17.92 22.20
C PRO A 160 -16.29 17.35 22.77
N SER A 161 -16.35 16.22 23.46
CA SER A 161 -15.20 15.56 24.11
C SER A 161 -14.71 14.31 23.37
N GLU A 162 -15.02 14.15 22.08
CA GLU A 162 -14.49 13.03 21.29
C GLU A 162 -12.94 13.09 21.31
N PRO A 163 -12.25 11.98 21.66
CA PRO A 163 -10.80 12.00 21.78
C PRO A 163 -10.11 12.05 20.41
N ASP A 164 -8.97 12.72 20.37
CA ASP A 164 -8.06 12.67 19.23
C ASP A 164 -7.59 11.23 18.98
N ARG A 165 -7.46 10.89 17.69
CA ARG A 165 -7.05 9.55 17.26
C ARG A 165 -5.68 9.63 16.61
N MET A 166 -4.77 8.79 17.07
CA MET A 166 -3.45 8.62 16.47
C MET A 166 -3.39 7.27 15.78
N LEU A 167 -2.95 7.27 14.53
CA LEU A 167 -2.79 6.07 13.72
C LEU A 167 -1.53 6.16 12.88
N VAL A 168 -1.09 5.01 12.39
CA VAL A 168 0.05 4.90 11.50
C VAL A 168 -0.35 4.11 10.27
N ALA A 169 0.19 4.51 9.12
CA ALA A 169 0.05 3.78 7.88
C ALA A 169 1.43 3.49 7.30
N TYR A 170 1.64 2.25 6.87
CA TYR A 170 2.74 1.94 5.97
C TYR A 170 2.32 2.31 4.56
N MET A 171 3.12 3.12 3.87
CA MET A 171 2.77 3.66 2.57
C MET A 171 3.93 3.51 1.59
N ILE A 172 3.57 3.28 0.32
CA ILE A 172 4.52 3.19 -0.79
C ILE A 172 4.18 4.29 -1.79
N VAL A 173 5.21 4.98 -2.25
CA VAL A 173 5.12 5.99 -3.30
C VAL A 173 6.08 5.63 -4.43
N THR A 174 5.59 5.72 -5.66
CA THR A 174 6.34 5.36 -6.87
C THR A 174 6.40 6.52 -7.84
N ARG A 175 7.53 6.66 -8.54
CA ARG A 175 7.70 7.67 -9.59
C ARG A 175 6.86 7.26 -10.80
N GLN A 176 5.99 8.15 -11.25
CA GLN A 176 5.19 7.92 -12.45
C GLN A 176 6.13 7.81 -13.66
N THR A 177 6.00 6.72 -14.42
CA THR A 177 6.82 6.41 -15.60
C THR A 177 6.89 7.59 -16.56
N GLY A 178 8.10 7.91 -17.02
CA GLY A 178 8.33 9.01 -17.96
C GLY A 178 8.22 10.42 -17.36
N THR A 179 8.08 10.54 -16.04
CA THR A 179 8.01 11.82 -15.33
C THR A 179 8.93 11.82 -14.10
N ASP A 180 9.05 12.97 -13.44
CA ASP A 180 9.71 13.13 -12.15
C ASP A 180 8.72 13.18 -10.97
N ARG A 181 7.44 12.90 -11.22
CA ARG A 181 6.35 13.03 -10.27
C ARG A 181 6.11 11.73 -9.51
N TRP A 182 5.78 11.85 -8.23
CA TRP A 182 5.52 10.74 -7.33
C TRP A 182 4.01 10.53 -7.12
N ARG A 183 3.58 9.27 -7.04
CA ARG A 183 2.19 8.88 -6.77
C ARG A 183 2.16 7.76 -5.75
N VAL A 184 1.23 7.83 -4.80
CA VAL A 184 1.06 6.79 -3.78
C VAL A 184 0.46 5.55 -4.42
N SER A 185 1.19 4.44 -4.36
CA SER A 185 0.80 3.16 -4.92
C SER A 185 0.36 2.14 -3.86
N MET A 186 0.46 2.48 -2.58
CA MET A 186 -0.09 1.68 -1.49
C MET A 186 -0.32 2.50 -0.23
N VAL A 187 -1.44 2.25 0.44
CA VAL A 187 -1.72 2.63 1.83
C VAL A 187 -2.14 1.37 2.59
N ALA A 188 -1.40 1.06 3.65
CA ALA A 188 -1.65 -0.08 4.53
C ALA A 188 -1.76 0.43 5.99
N PRO A 189 -3.00 0.61 6.51
CA PRO A 189 -3.20 0.96 7.92
C PRO A 189 -2.57 -0.09 8.84
N ARG A 190 -2.05 0.33 10.00
CA ARG A 190 -1.48 -0.56 11.02
C ARG A 190 -2.22 -0.46 12.35
#